data_AF-A0AAW5EGN9-F1
#
_entry.id   AF-A0AAW5EGN9-F1
#
_cell.length_a   1.000
_cell.length_b   1.000
_cell.length_c   1.000
_cell.angle_alpha   90.00
_cell.angle_beta   90.00
_cell.angle_gamma   90.00
#
_symmetry.space_group_name_H-M   'P 1'
#
loop_
_entity.id
_entity.type
_entity.pdbx_description
1 polymer ?
#
loop_
_entity_poly.entity_id
_entity_poly.type
_entity_poly.pdbx_seq_one_letter_code
_entity_poly.pdbx_strand_id
1 'polypeptide(L)'
;LKPRVIITEFSNILIGFIVHEAKRIRRINWKDIEPATFSTGSGALDKGKITGVTRIENDEVLLILDLESVVEDLGIYSPKTDIDFSKIEKFSGSALILDDSMTARKRVKEMMQQMGFQVIEAKDGVEG
;
A
#
# COMPACT_ATOMS: atom_id res chain seq x y z
N LEU A 1 21.02 4.51 -25.09
CA LEU A 1 19.71 3.82 -25.11
C LEU A 1 18.62 4.84 -24.86
N LYS A 2 17.49 4.81 -25.58
CA LYS A 2 16.34 5.68 -25.26
C LYS A 2 15.69 5.19 -23.97
N PRO A 3 15.46 6.06 -22.96
CA PRO A 3 14.79 5.65 -21.73
C PRO A 3 13.36 5.20 -22.04
N ARG A 4 12.91 4.12 -21.40
CA ARG A 4 11.51 3.68 -21.43
C ARG A 4 10.84 4.18 -20.17
N VAL A 5 9.62 4.70 -20.31
CA VAL A 5 8.86 5.27 -19.19
C VAL A 5 7.51 4.57 -19.11
N ILE A 6 7.17 4.07 -17.93
CA ILE A 6 5.82 3.60 -17.61
C ILE A 6 5.07 4.76 -16.97
N ILE A 7 3.94 5.15 -17.57
CA ILE A 7 3.07 6.19 -17.02
C ILE A 7 1.97 5.51 -16.20
N THR A 8 1.77 6.01 -14.99
CA THR A 8 0.76 5.51 -14.04
C THR A 8 -0.01 6.68 -13.45
N GLU A 9 -1.23 6.42 -13.01
CA GLU A 9 -2.04 7.35 -12.24
C GLU A 9 -2.40 6.70 -10.91
N PHE A 10 -2.07 7.37 -9.80
CA PHE A 10 -2.43 6.91 -8.46
C PHE A 10 -2.90 8.11 -7.63
N SER A 11 -4.08 8.00 -7.00
CA SER A 11 -4.68 9.10 -6.23
C SER A 11 -4.72 10.44 -6.98
N ASN A 12 -5.09 10.41 -8.27
CA ASN A 12 -5.11 11.56 -9.19
C ASN A 12 -3.73 12.21 -9.43
N ILE A 13 -2.64 11.50 -9.14
CA ILE A 13 -1.27 11.92 -9.42
C ILE A 13 -0.74 11.10 -10.58
N LEU A 14 -0.32 11.80 -11.64
CA LEU A 14 0.38 11.20 -12.77
C LEU A 14 1.86 11.04 -12.45
N ILE A 15 2.38 9.82 -12.60
CA ILE A 15 3.75 9.46 -12.23
C ILE A 15 4.39 8.65 -13.37
N GLY A 16 5.63 9.01 -13.72
CA GLY A 16 6.44 8.31 -14.71
C GLY A 16 7.58 7.51 -14.07
N PHE A 17 7.62 6.20 -14.30
CA PHE A 17 8.70 5.32 -13.87
C PHE A 17 9.66 5.05 -15.02
N ILE A 18 10.93 5.45 -14.86
CA ILE A 18 11.98 5.09 -15.82
C ILE A 18 12.33 3.61 -15.61
N VAL A 19 12.22 2.81 -16.67
CA VAL A 19 12.50 1.38 -16.64
C VAL A 19 13.53 1.01 -17.71
N HIS A 20 14.27 -0.06 -17.45
CA HIS A 20 15.13 -0.68 -18.46
C HIS A 20 14.27 -1.31 -19.58
N GLU A 21 13.21 -2.04 -19.21
CA GLU A 21 12.35 -2.75 -20.13
C GLU A 21 10.97 -3.09 -19.53
N ALA A 22 9.94 -3.04 -20.37
CA ALA A 22 8.63 -3.66 -20.10
C ALA A 22 8.56 -4.99 -20.87
N LYS A 23 8.89 -6.10 -20.21
CA LYS A 23 9.10 -7.41 -20.87
C LYS A 23 7.79 -8.06 -21.33
N ARG A 24 6.81 -8.20 -20.44
CA ARG A 24 5.48 -8.75 -20.74
C ARG A 24 4.46 -8.46 -19.63
N ILE A 25 3.18 -8.49 -20.00
CA ILE A 25 2.05 -8.51 -19.04
C ILE A 25 1.78 -9.96 -18.65
N ARG A 26 1.64 -10.23 -17.34
CA ARG A 26 1.37 -11.55 -16.80
C ARG A 26 0.13 -11.51 -15.92
N ARG A 27 -0.72 -12.52 -16.05
CA ARG A 27 -1.81 -12.78 -15.09
C ARG A 27 -1.27 -13.69 -14.00
N ILE A 28 -1.37 -13.26 -12.74
CA ILE A 28 -0.91 -14.00 -11.56
C ILE A 28 -2.13 -14.24 -10.66
N ASN A 29 -2.25 -15.41 -10.05
CA ASN A 29 -3.29 -15.67 -9.07
C ASN A 29 -2.84 -15.17 -7.70
N TRP A 30 -3.74 -14.56 -6.92
CA TRP A 30 -3.44 -14.08 -5.57
C TRP A 30 -2.85 -15.15 -4.66
N LYS A 31 -3.27 -16.41 -4.81
CA LYS A 31 -2.74 -17.54 -4.03
C LYS A 31 -1.26 -17.85 -4.31
N ASP A 32 -0.74 -17.39 -5.45
CA ASP A 32 0.64 -17.63 -5.89
C ASP A 32 1.56 -16.45 -5.49
N ILE A 33 1.01 -15.47 -4.75
CA ILE A 33 1.74 -14.33 -4.20
C ILE A 33 2.04 -14.61 -2.73
N GLU A 34 3.32 -14.66 -2.40
CA GLU A 34 3.80 -14.80 -1.04
C GLU A 34 4.11 -13.42 -0.46
N PRO A 35 3.76 -13.14 0.81
CA PRO A 35 4.19 -11.92 1.48
C PRO A 35 5.70 -11.81 1.45
N ALA A 36 6.20 -10.60 1.20
CA ALA A 36 7.63 -10.40 1.09
C ALA A 36 8.31 -10.58 2.46
N THR A 37 9.06 -11.68 2.62
CA THR A 37 9.79 -12.01 3.85
C THR A 37 11.29 -11.84 3.61
N PHE A 38 11.80 -10.61 3.78
CA PHE A 38 13.22 -10.34 3.59
C PHE A 38 14.02 -10.62 4.86
N SER A 39 14.69 -11.78 4.91
CA SER A 39 15.76 -12.03 5.88
C SER A 39 16.85 -10.96 5.76
N THR A 40 17.26 -10.41 6.88
CA THR A 40 18.36 -9.44 7.07
C THR A 40 19.65 -9.93 6.38
N GLY A 41 19.89 -9.58 5.11
CA GLY A 41 21.12 -10.00 4.45
C GLY A 41 21.36 -9.54 3.00
N SER A 42 20.33 -9.21 2.22
CA SER A 42 20.50 -8.92 0.79
C SER A 42 20.18 -7.46 0.44
N GLY A 43 21.25 -6.68 0.29
CA GLY A 43 21.44 -5.42 -0.45
C GLY A 43 20.26 -4.47 -0.68
N ALA A 44 20.42 -3.23 -0.19
CA ALA A 44 20.00 -1.92 -0.71
C ALA A 44 18.57 -1.67 -1.27
N LEU A 45 17.72 -2.69 -1.42
CA LEU A 45 16.30 -2.51 -1.70
C LEU A 45 15.62 -2.35 -0.35
N ASP A 46 15.16 -1.13 -0.06
CA ASP A 46 14.45 -0.82 1.17
C ASP A 46 13.25 -1.74 1.32
N LYS A 47 13.30 -2.55 2.37
CA LYS A 47 12.37 -3.64 2.67
C LYS A 47 10.91 -3.19 2.71
N GLY A 48 10.66 -1.89 2.90
CA GLY A 48 9.32 -1.30 2.95
C GLY A 48 8.69 -1.01 1.58
N LYS A 49 9.36 -1.28 0.45
CA LYS A 49 8.85 -0.97 -0.90
C LYS A 49 8.36 -2.18 -1.67
N ILE A 50 8.35 -3.36 -1.07
CA ILE A 50 7.92 -4.61 -1.73
C ILE A 50 6.83 -5.24 -0.88
N THR A 51 5.64 -5.43 -1.46
CA THR A 51 4.48 -6.02 -0.77
C THR A 51 4.48 -7.54 -0.84
N GLY A 52 5.00 -8.10 -1.93
CA GLY A 52 4.95 -9.53 -2.17
C GLY A 52 6.00 -10.00 -3.17
N VAL A 53 6.15 -11.32 -3.22
CA VAL A 53 6.99 -12.02 -4.18
C VAL A 53 6.19 -13.14 -4.82
N THR A 54 6.50 -13.44 -6.08
CA THR A 54 5.89 -14.58 -6.77
C THR A 54 6.93 -15.25 -7.65
N ARG A 55 6.90 -16.58 -7.69
CA ARG A 55 7.82 -17.37 -8.50
C ARG A 55 7.19 -17.63 -9.87
N ILE A 56 7.98 -17.45 -10.92
CA ILE A 56 7.58 -17.67 -12.31
C ILE A 56 8.41 -18.81 -12.93
N GLU A 57 8.29 -18.99 -14.25
CA GLU A 57 8.98 -20.05 -14.97
C GLU A 57 10.51 -19.95 -14.78
N ASN A 58 11.20 -21.09 -14.77
CA ASN A 58 12.66 -21.19 -14.58
C ASN A 58 13.16 -20.68 -13.22
N ASP A 59 12.33 -20.75 -12.17
CA ASP A 59 12.67 -20.29 -10.81
C ASP A 59 13.02 -18.80 -10.71
N GLU A 60 12.68 -17.99 -11.73
CA GLU A 60 12.78 -16.53 -11.63
C GLU A 60 11.77 -16.02 -10.59
N VAL A 61 12.14 -14.99 -9.82
CA VAL A 61 11.29 -14.35 -8.81
C VAL A 61 10.89 -12.96 -9.29
N LEU A 62 9.59 -12.67 -9.26
CA LEU A 62 9.05 -11.34 -9.46
C LEU A 62 8.75 -10.69 -8.12
N LEU A 63 9.19 -9.45 -7.96
CA LEU A 63 8.90 -8.61 -6.81
C LEU A 63 7.71 -7.71 -7.13
N ILE A 64 6.78 -7.59 -6.19
CA ILE A 64 5.61 -6.73 -6.31
C ILE A 64 5.90 -5.43 -5.55
N LEU A 65 6.00 -4.33 -6.28
CA LEU A 65 6.32 -3.02 -5.73
C LEU A 65 5.11 -2.43 -4.98
N ASP A 66 5.36 -1.88 -3.80
CA ASP A 66 4.43 -1.02 -3.08
C ASP A 66 4.50 0.41 -3.65
N LEU A 67 3.57 0.74 -4.56
CA LEU A 67 3.53 2.07 -5.16
C LEU A 67 3.22 3.16 -4.14
N GLU A 68 2.33 2.90 -3.19
CA GLU A 68 1.88 3.86 -2.16
C GLU A 68 3.05 4.31 -1.30
N SER A 69 3.78 3.34 -0.76
CA SER A 69 4.97 3.60 0.06
C SER A 69 6.05 4.34 -0.74
N VAL A 70 6.24 4.05 -2.03
CA VAL A 70 7.25 4.75 -2.86
C VAL A 70 6.86 6.22 -3.07
N VAL A 71 5.60 6.50 -3.37
CA VAL A 71 5.16 7.88 -3.66
C VAL A 71 5.11 8.76 -2.42
N GLU A 72 4.87 8.16 -1.24
CA GLU A 72 4.92 8.84 0.06
C GLU A 72 6.36 9.25 0.42
N ASP A 73 7.34 8.34 0.31
CA ASP A 73 8.74 8.63 0.59
C ASP A 73 9.33 9.71 -0.31
N LEU A 74 8.91 9.76 -1.58
CA LEU A 74 9.32 10.79 -2.52
C LEU A 74 8.65 12.14 -2.25
N GLY A 75 7.73 12.23 -1.30
CA GLY A 75 6.95 13.43 -0.99
C GLY A 75 6.01 13.86 -2.11
N ILE A 76 5.78 13.00 -3.11
CA ILE A 76 4.90 13.28 -4.25
C ILE A 76 3.45 13.21 -3.80
N TYR A 77 3.14 12.25 -2.92
CA TYR A 77 1.84 12.08 -2.33
C TYR A 77 1.95 12.17 -0.81
N SER A 78 1.39 13.23 -0.25
CA SER A 78 1.06 13.29 1.17
C SER A 78 -0.44 13.50 1.25
N PRO A 79 -1.22 12.52 1.73
CA PRO A 79 -2.65 12.73 1.94
C PRO A 79 -2.81 13.86 2.96
N LYS A 80 -3.16 15.05 2.49
CA LYS A 80 -3.52 16.16 3.36
C LYS A 80 -4.90 15.88 3.93
N THR A 81 -4.96 15.56 5.20
CA THR A 81 -6.20 15.64 5.96
C THR A 81 -6.42 17.10 6.32
N ASP A 82 -6.85 17.93 5.36
CA ASP A 82 -7.29 19.32 5.61
C ASP A 82 -8.67 19.30 6.31
N ILE A 83 -8.78 18.52 7.38
CA ILE A 83 -9.97 18.43 8.20
C ILE A 83 -9.72 19.28 9.44
N ASP A 84 -10.52 20.32 9.59
CA ASP A 84 -10.53 21.13 10.80
C ASP A 84 -11.16 20.31 11.94
N PHE A 85 -10.31 19.59 12.67
CA PHE A 85 -10.70 18.72 13.78
C PHE A 85 -11.42 19.45 14.91
N SER A 86 -11.34 20.79 14.97
CA SER A 86 -12.07 21.60 15.94
C SER A 86 -13.58 21.69 15.66
N LYS A 87 -13.98 21.40 14.41
CA LYS A 87 -15.39 21.42 13.96
C LYS A 87 -16.04 20.04 13.90
N ILE A 88 -15.29 18.98 14.22
CA ILE A 88 -15.82 17.62 14.20
C ILE A 88 -16.62 17.39 15.48
N GLU A 89 -17.89 17.07 15.30
CA GLU A 89 -18.76 16.60 16.38
C GLU A 89 -18.16 15.34 17.01
N LYS A 90 -18.07 15.33 18.34
CA LYS A 90 -17.50 14.21 19.08
C LYS A 90 -18.60 13.22 19.43
N PHE A 91 -18.36 11.96 19.09
CA PHE A 91 -19.22 10.84 19.40
C PHE A 91 -18.62 10.02 20.55
N SER A 92 -19.46 9.16 21.14
CA SER A 92 -19.03 8.17 22.13
C SER A 92 -19.57 6.80 21.72
N GLY A 93 -18.82 5.75 22.04
CA GLY A 93 -19.13 4.37 21.66
C GLY A 93 -17.97 3.68 20.96
N SER A 94 -18.23 2.46 20.50
CA SER A 94 -17.24 1.63 19.81
C SER A 94 -17.52 1.58 18.32
N ALA A 95 -16.47 1.62 17.50
CA ALA A 95 -16.53 1.43 16.07
C ALA A 95 -15.67 0.22 15.70
N LEU A 96 -16.23 -0.72 14.94
CA LEU A 96 -15.51 -1.86 14.39
C LEU A 96 -15.22 -1.58 12.91
N ILE A 97 -13.94 -1.65 12.54
CA ILE A 97 -13.48 -1.44 11.16
C ILE A 97 -12.99 -2.78 10.62
N LEU A 98 -13.65 -3.27 9.56
CA LEU A 98 -13.28 -4.45 8.79
C LEU A 98 -12.87 -4.02 7.39
N ASP A 99 -11.59 -4.16 7.07
CA ASP A 99 -11.04 -3.85 5.75
C ASP A 99 -9.76 -4.67 5.55
N ASP A 100 -9.54 -5.22 4.36
CA ASP A 100 -8.37 -6.05 4.04
C ASP A 100 -7.15 -5.19 3.65
N SER A 101 -7.34 -3.95 3.23
CA SER A 101 -6.28 -2.98 2.97
C SER A 101 -5.80 -2.31 4.27
N MET A 102 -4.52 -2.55 4.60
CA MET A 102 -3.88 -1.92 5.76
C MET A 102 -3.90 -0.39 5.68
N THR A 103 -3.63 0.17 4.49
CA THR A 103 -3.62 1.61 4.25
C THR A 103 -5.01 2.22 4.46
N ALA A 104 -6.05 1.58 3.91
CA ALA A 104 -7.43 2.06 4.07
C ALA A 104 -7.88 1.96 5.54
N ARG A 105 -7.67 0.80 6.17
CA ARG A 105 -8.03 0.55 7.57
C ARG A 105 -7.39 1.56 8.52
N LYS A 106 -6.09 1.85 8.36
CA LYS A 106 -5.37 2.84 9.15
C LYS A 106 -5.99 4.23 9.04
N ARG A 107 -6.34 4.67 7.82
CA ARG A 107 -6.97 5.99 7.59
C ARG A 107 -8.34 6.11 8.25
N VAL A 108 -9.19 5.09 8.08
CA VAL A 108 -10.53 5.09 8.69
C VAL A 108 -10.42 5.06 10.21
N LYS A 109 -9.48 4.28 10.77
CA LYS A 109 -9.20 4.24 12.21
C LYS A 109 -8.83 5.62 12.74
N GLU A 110 -7.84 6.28 12.14
CA GLU A 110 -7.37 7.60 12.57
C GLU A 110 -8.51 8.62 12.58
N MET A 111 -9.35 8.62 11.53
CA MET A 111 -10.53 9.49 11.44
C MET A 111 -11.58 9.17 12.53
N MET A 112 -11.91 7.90 12.74
CA MET A 112 -12.90 7.48 13.75
C MET A 112 -12.44 7.78 15.17
N GLN A 113 -11.14 7.62 15.45
CA GLN A 113 -10.54 8.02 16.73
C GLN A 113 -10.61 9.55 16.92
N GLN A 114 -10.36 10.32 15.86
CA GLN A 114 -10.51 11.78 15.90
C GLN A 114 -11.97 12.21 16.11
N MET A 115 -12.96 11.40 15.70
CA MET A 115 -14.38 11.60 15.99
C MET A 115 -14.79 11.19 17.41
N GLY A 116 -13.90 10.55 18.20
CA GLY A 116 -14.16 10.19 19.60
C GLY A 116 -14.56 8.72 19.83
N PHE A 117 -14.57 7.88 18.79
CA PHE A 117 -14.89 6.47 18.93
C PHE A 117 -13.72 5.66 19.52
N GLN A 118 -14.05 4.62 20.28
CA GLN A 118 -13.13 3.53 20.57
C GLN A 118 -13.11 2.57 19.39
N VAL A 119 -11.99 2.52 18.67
CA VAL A 119 -11.90 1.75 17.42
C VAL A 119 -11.34 0.35 17.68
N ILE A 120 -12.04 -0.66 17.17
CA ILE A 120 -11.61 -2.06 17.07
C ILE A 120 -11.33 -2.32 15.60
N GLU A 121 -10.22 -2.99 15.31
CA GLU A 121 -9.81 -3.32 13.94
C GLU A 121 -9.82 -4.83 13.73
N ALA A 122 -10.29 -5.25 12.57
CA ALA A 122 -10.18 -6.62 12.09
C ALA A 122 -9.84 -6.60 10.59
N LYS A 123 -9.05 -7.58 10.13
CA LYS A 123 -8.69 -7.68 8.70
C LYS A 123 -9.73 -8.45 7.88
N ASP A 124 -10.61 -9.19 8.53
CA ASP A 124 -11.65 -10.02 7.93
C ASP A 124 -12.76 -10.34 8.96
N GLY A 125 -13.80 -11.04 8.52
CA GLY A 125 -14.91 -11.45 9.38
C GLY A 125 -14.61 -12.65 10.31
N VAL A 126 -13.39 -13.19 10.27
CA VAL A 126 -12.94 -14.25 11.20
C VAL A 126 -12.23 -13.64 12.40
N GLU A 127 -11.49 -12.54 12.19
CA GLU A 127 -10.86 -11.76 13.26
C GLU A 127 -11.82 -10.83 14.01
N GLY A 128 -12.90 -10.39 13.36
CA GLY A 128 -13.86 -9.39 13.87
C GLY A 128 -14.96 -9.93 14.77
#